data_AF-A0A432R1Y0-F1
#
_entry.id   AF-A0A432R1Y0-F1
#
_cell.length_a   1.000
_cell.length_b   1.000
_cell.length_c   1.000
_cell.angle_alpha   90.00
_cell.angle_beta   90.00
_cell.angle_gamma   90.00
#
_symmetry.space_group_name_H-M   'P 1'
#
loop_
_entity.id
_entity.type
_entity.pdbx_description
1 polymer ?
#
loop_
_entity_poly.entity_id
_entity_poly.type
_entity_poly.pdbx_seq_one_letter_code
_entity_poly.pdbx_strand_id
1 'polypeptide(L)'
;MKDVVFFLHRVYPDRSKRDDVDIATFQRALSLIKSRFKLVPLQAIFEERDKSRRAAITFDDGYADNFVYAYPLLRKLGVPAHIFITSGRIREEGVRRTLFDYWEGKVSFKELFSPKSMYDSHVEFVKKGSSEEFLSWEELDMMRDIFSFGAHGKYHFSFPVSAEIEDFYDGRNFRWTMLLYSREPFIGLPIFKTKSELSGRKFFPNPELLSFCRDFKKEGNWKENLRKEIERRFKAFGKFEKEETARKRIERELLDSKREIEEKLGVRVNSFAWPFGQYTEFSKEVAAGIYDYVFTIKKGVITPKSDRKELPRVSLGKDIFTVIGRLISFSTNVGFSVYKLFKKGKVL
;
A
#
# COMPACT_ATOMS: atom_id res chain seq x y z
N MET A 1 7.38 23.97 13.56
CA MET A 1 7.80 23.33 12.30
C MET A 1 6.77 22.26 11.95
N LYS A 2 6.32 22.22 10.70
CA LYS A 2 5.25 21.33 10.22
C LYS A 2 5.71 20.75 8.88
N ASP A 3 6.27 19.56 8.92
CA ASP A 3 6.72 18.86 7.74
C ASP A 3 5.61 17.98 7.18
N VAL A 4 5.69 17.65 5.89
CA VAL A 4 4.67 16.84 5.21
C VAL A 4 5.33 15.64 4.55
N VAL A 5 4.77 14.45 4.77
CA VAL A 5 5.19 13.25 4.05
C VAL A 5 4.10 12.91 3.05
N PHE A 6 4.40 13.09 1.77
CA PHE A 6 3.50 12.70 0.69
C PHE A 6 3.71 11.23 0.34
N PHE A 7 2.63 10.52 0.04
CA PHE A 7 2.72 9.15 -0.44
C PHE A 7 1.90 8.89 -1.71
N LEU A 8 2.43 7.98 -2.53
CA LEU A 8 1.82 7.38 -3.72
C LEU A 8 2.34 5.93 -3.86
N HIS A 9 1.91 5.22 -4.89
CA HIS A 9 2.33 3.83 -5.15
C HIS A 9 2.97 3.72 -6.52
N ARG A 10 2.33 4.32 -7.54
CA ARG A 10 2.71 4.13 -8.94
C ARG A 10 2.86 5.45 -9.70
N VAL A 11 3.63 5.43 -10.79
CA VAL A 11 3.71 6.48 -11.80
C VAL A 11 3.52 5.85 -13.18
N TYR A 12 2.31 5.98 -13.71
CA TYR A 12 1.93 5.40 -14.99
C TYR A 12 2.50 6.17 -16.19
N PRO A 13 2.74 5.53 -17.34
CA PRO A 13 3.19 6.23 -18.55
C PRO A 13 2.17 7.27 -19.04
N ASP A 14 0.89 6.99 -18.87
CA ASP A 14 -0.24 7.81 -19.30
C ASP A 14 -1.46 7.62 -18.38
N ARG A 15 -2.61 8.23 -18.75
CA ARG A 15 -3.87 8.16 -17.99
C ARG A 15 -4.74 6.93 -18.25
N SER A 16 -4.21 5.89 -18.89
CA SER A 16 -4.96 4.65 -19.13
C SER A 16 -5.39 3.97 -17.83
N LYS A 17 -4.64 4.18 -16.74
CA LYS A 17 -4.98 3.71 -15.39
C LYS A 17 -5.35 4.90 -14.50
N ARG A 18 -6.26 4.66 -13.55
CA ARG A 18 -6.80 5.70 -12.64
C ARG A 18 -6.48 5.40 -11.18
N ASP A 19 -5.56 4.48 -10.95
CA ASP A 19 -5.20 4.02 -9.61
C ASP A 19 -4.22 4.98 -8.94
N ASP A 20 -3.38 5.65 -9.73
CA ASP A 20 -2.40 6.66 -9.30
C ASP A 20 -2.11 7.67 -10.45
N VAL A 21 -1.09 8.52 -10.28
CA VAL A 21 -0.70 9.56 -11.25
C VAL A 21 0.01 9.01 -12.49
N ASP A 22 -0.05 9.76 -13.59
CA ASP A 22 0.80 9.57 -14.76
C ASP A 22 2.10 10.41 -14.68
N ILE A 23 3.08 10.14 -15.56
CA ILE A 23 4.35 10.89 -15.69
C ILE A 23 4.11 12.40 -15.69
N ALA A 24 3.17 12.87 -16.54
CA ALA A 24 2.91 14.30 -16.72
C ALA A 24 2.35 14.96 -15.45
N THR A 25 1.40 14.30 -14.78
CA THR A 25 0.82 14.80 -13.52
C THR A 25 1.85 14.71 -12.40
N PHE A 26 2.65 13.64 -12.33
CA PHE A 26 3.70 13.48 -11.33
C PHE A 26 4.75 14.60 -11.44
N GLN A 27 5.24 14.88 -12.65
CA GLN A 27 6.20 15.96 -12.87
C GLN A 27 5.64 17.34 -12.48
N ARG A 28 4.37 17.63 -12.83
CA ARG A 28 3.69 18.87 -12.41
C ARG A 28 3.52 18.92 -10.89
N ALA A 29 3.15 17.80 -10.26
CA ALA A 29 3.00 17.70 -8.83
C ALA A 29 4.33 18.00 -8.11
N LEU A 30 5.44 17.41 -8.55
CA LEU A 30 6.77 17.69 -8.01
C LEU A 30 7.14 19.16 -8.13
N SER A 31 6.89 19.80 -9.28
CA SER A 31 7.12 21.24 -9.47
C SER A 31 6.32 22.09 -8.48
N LEU A 32 5.03 21.79 -8.31
CA LEU A 32 4.18 22.50 -7.36
C LEU A 32 4.61 22.27 -5.90
N ILE A 33 5.00 21.05 -5.54
CA ILE A 33 5.49 20.76 -4.19
C ILE A 33 6.78 21.54 -3.92
N LYS A 34 7.74 21.53 -4.85
CA LYS A 34 9.00 22.30 -4.73
C LYS A 34 8.76 23.80 -4.57
N SER A 35 7.73 24.35 -5.19
CA SER A 35 7.39 25.78 -5.04
C SER A 35 6.93 26.15 -3.63
N ARG A 36 6.58 25.17 -2.78
CA ARG A 36 6.05 25.38 -1.42
C ARG A 36 6.85 24.72 -0.31
N PHE A 37 7.66 23.73 -0.65
CA PHE A 37 8.39 22.90 0.28
C PHE A 37 9.82 22.65 -0.22
N LYS A 38 10.77 22.65 0.71
CA LYS A 38 12.09 22.04 0.51
C LYS A 38 11.91 20.52 0.52
N LEU A 39 12.15 19.88 -0.62
CA LEU A 39 12.11 18.42 -0.71
C LEU A 39 13.38 17.82 -0.09
N VAL A 40 13.23 16.91 0.86
CA VAL A 40 14.32 16.32 1.63
C VAL A 40 14.18 14.80 1.71
N PRO A 41 15.28 14.04 1.92
CA PRO A 41 15.18 12.61 2.25
C PRO A 41 14.28 12.40 3.47
N LEU A 42 13.60 11.25 3.56
CA LEU A 42 12.66 11.00 4.65
C LEU A 42 13.33 11.13 6.03
N GLN A 43 14.54 10.62 6.17
CA GLN A 43 15.30 10.64 7.43
C GLN A 43 15.59 12.07 7.92
N ALA A 44 15.86 13.01 7.01
CA ALA A 44 16.14 14.40 7.33
C ALA A 44 14.98 15.09 8.06
N ILE A 45 13.73 14.62 7.87
CA ILE A 45 12.56 15.10 8.61
C ILE A 45 12.77 15.00 10.13
N PHE A 46 13.46 13.96 10.59
CA PHE A 46 13.63 13.64 12.01
C PHE A 46 14.99 14.02 12.58
N GLU A 47 16.04 13.99 11.76
CA GLU A 47 17.42 14.20 12.21
C GLU A 47 17.87 15.66 12.08
N GLU A 48 17.37 16.38 11.08
CA GLU A 48 17.80 17.75 10.81
C GLU A 48 16.84 18.76 11.44
N ARG A 49 17.41 19.80 12.05
CA ARG A 49 16.67 20.99 12.46
C ARG A 49 16.74 22.03 11.37
N ASP A 50 15.63 22.23 10.68
CA ASP A 50 15.51 23.22 9.61
C ASP A 50 14.22 24.02 9.81
N LYS A 51 14.32 25.35 9.71
CA LYS A 51 13.17 26.27 9.86
C LYS A 51 12.31 26.34 8.59
N SER A 52 12.81 25.83 7.46
CA SER A 52 12.07 25.75 6.21
C SER A 52 10.89 24.78 6.32
N ARG A 53 10.00 24.88 5.35
CA ARG A 53 8.85 23.98 5.23
C ARG A 53 9.31 22.81 4.41
N ARG A 54 9.41 21.62 5.00
CA ARG A 54 9.96 20.46 4.30
C ARG A 54 8.88 19.48 3.91
N ALA A 55 9.16 18.74 2.86
CA ALA A 55 8.37 17.57 2.52
C ALA A 55 9.25 16.42 2.05
N ALA A 56 8.80 15.20 2.35
CA ALA A 56 9.37 13.97 1.81
C ALA A 56 8.38 13.32 0.84
N ILE A 57 8.89 12.67 -0.20
CA ILE A 57 8.11 11.88 -1.16
C ILE A 57 8.34 10.40 -0.84
N THR A 58 7.28 9.67 -0.57
CA THR A 58 7.32 8.23 -0.24
C THR A 58 6.51 7.42 -1.24
N PHE A 59 7.00 6.25 -1.61
CA PHE A 59 6.30 5.26 -2.42
C PHE A 59 5.99 4.04 -1.57
N ASP A 60 4.84 3.42 -1.79
CA ASP A 60 4.46 2.16 -1.13
C ASP A 60 4.50 0.99 -2.15
N ASP A 61 4.55 -0.22 -1.62
CA ASP A 61 4.51 -1.53 -2.30
C ASP A 61 5.80 -1.98 -3.00
N GLY A 62 6.48 -1.14 -3.79
CA GLY A 62 7.65 -1.57 -4.58
C GLY A 62 7.32 -1.94 -6.03
N TYR A 63 6.52 -1.12 -6.71
CA TYR A 63 6.10 -1.36 -8.09
C TYR A 63 7.21 -1.01 -9.12
N ALA A 64 7.29 -1.79 -10.19
CA ALA A 64 8.35 -1.69 -11.22
C ALA A 64 8.42 -0.32 -11.92
N ASP A 65 7.28 0.35 -12.07
CA ASP A 65 7.20 1.71 -12.63
C ASP A 65 7.85 2.78 -11.75
N ASN A 66 8.13 2.48 -10.47
CA ASN A 66 8.97 3.34 -9.64
C ASN A 66 10.41 3.40 -10.17
N PHE A 67 10.93 2.31 -10.74
CA PHE A 67 12.23 2.28 -11.41
C PHE A 67 12.16 2.80 -12.84
N VAL A 68 11.18 2.33 -13.61
CA VAL A 68 11.09 2.63 -15.05
C VAL A 68 10.80 4.11 -15.30
N TYR A 69 9.91 4.72 -14.50
CA TYR A 69 9.42 6.08 -14.73
C TYR A 69 9.74 7.05 -13.60
N ALA A 70 9.47 6.70 -12.34
CA ALA A 70 9.62 7.66 -11.24
C ALA A 70 11.09 7.98 -10.95
N TYR A 71 11.97 6.98 -10.89
CA TYR A 71 13.38 7.13 -10.58
C TYR A 71 14.11 8.08 -11.55
N PRO A 72 14.03 7.91 -12.88
CA PRO A 72 14.68 8.84 -13.80
C PRO A 72 14.20 10.28 -13.67
N LEU A 73 12.90 10.49 -13.47
CA LEU A 73 12.33 11.82 -13.26
C LEU A 73 12.84 12.46 -11.96
N LEU A 74 12.81 11.71 -10.86
CA LEU A 74 13.28 12.17 -9.56
C LEU A 74 14.76 12.51 -9.60
N ARG A 75 15.59 11.65 -10.22
CA ARG A 75 17.02 11.87 -10.41
C ARG A 75 17.31 13.12 -11.24
N LYS A 76 16.65 13.27 -12.39
CA LYS A 76 16.78 14.46 -13.25
C LYS A 76 16.41 15.75 -12.51
N LEU A 77 15.45 15.68 -11.58
CA LEU A 77 15.00 16.81 -10.78
C LEU A 77 15.78 16.98 -9.48
N GLY A 78 16.72 16.10 -9.12
CA GLY A 78 17.40 16.12 -7.82
C GLY A 78 16.42 16.03 -6.64
N VAL A 79 15.37 15.22 -6.77
CA VAL A 79 14.36 15.02 -5.72
C VAL A 79 14.63 13.71 -5.00
N PRO A 80 14.99 13.73 -3.70
CA PRO A 80 15.12 12.51 -2.93
C PRO A 80 13.75 11.88 -2.68
N ALA A 81 13.72 10.55 -2.61
CA ALA A 81 12.53 9.78 -2.33
C ALA A 81 12.82 8.65 -1.32
N HIS A 82 11.74 8.04 -0.85
CA HIS A 82 11.79 6.87 0.01
C HIS A 82 10.77 5.85 -0.50
N ILE A 83 11.05 4.57 -0.37
CA ILE A 83 10.12 3.51 -0.76
C ILE A 83 9.93 2.50 0.36
N PHE A 84 8.67 2.23 0.71
CA PHE A 84 8.27 1.19 1.64
C PHE A 84 7.99 -0.09 0.85
N ILE A 85 8.81 -1.10 1.07
CA ILE A 85 8.90 -2.30 0.22
C ILE A 85 8.06 -3.43 0.80
N THR A 86 7.26 -4.08 -0.06
CA THR A 86 6.66 -5.38 0.26
C THR A 86 7.63 -6.50 -0.10
N SER A 87 8.52 -6.86 0.82
CA SER A 87 9.73 -7.64 0.52
C SER A 87 9.45 -8.97 -0.20
N GLY A 88 8.41 -9.68 0.22
CA GLY A 88 7.99 -10.96 -0.38
C GLY A 88 7.34 -10.83 -1.76
N ARG A 89 7.20 -9.62 -2.31
CA ARG A 89 6.74 -9.36 -3.69
C ARG A 89 7.86 -8.94 -4.62
N ILE A 90 9.02 -8.58 -4.09
CA ILE A 90 10.18 -8.16 -4.88
C ILE A 90 10.75 -9.38 -5.59
N ARG A 91 11.08 -9.19 -6.86
CA ARG A 91 11.69 -10.23 -7.69
C ARG A 91 13.16 -10.43 -7.33
N GLU A 92 13.63 -11.65 -7.52
CA GLU A 92 15.04 -11.98 -7.26
C GLU A 92 15.99 -11.19 -8.17
N GLU A 93 15.72 -11.13 -9.47
CA GLU A 93 16.64 -10.57 -10.46
C GLU A 93 15.92 -9.90 -11.64
N GLY A 94 16.69 -9.15 -12.43
CA GLY A 94 16.29 -8.56 -13.70
C GLY A 94 16.19 -7.04 -13.61
N VAL A 95 16.70 -6.36 -14.63
CA VAL A 95 16.71 -4.89 -14.72
C VAL A 95 15.94 -4.45 -15.96
N ARG A 96 14.93 -3.59 -15.78
CA ARG A 96 14.15 -3.05 -16.90
C ARG A 96 14.82 -1.84 -17.54
N ARG A 97 14.43 -1.57 -18.79
CA ARG A 97 14.71 -0.29 -19.44
C ARG A 97 13.91 0.81 -18.75
N THR A 98 14.49 2.00 -18.70
CA THR A 98 13.93 3.16 -17.99
C THR A 98 13.73 4.34 -18.94
N LEU A 99 13.15 5.43 -18.45
CA LEU A 99 13.14 6.70 -19.18
C LEU A 99 14.53 7.21 -19.55
N PHE A 100 15.62 6.81 -18.86
CA PHE A 100 16.98 7.15 -19.31
C PHE A 100 17.28 6.56 -20.69
N ASP A 101 17.01 5.26 -20.87
CA ASP A 101 17.23 4.59 -22.16
C ASP A 101 16.41 5.25 -23.27
N TYR A 102 15.18 5.67 -22.97
CA TYR A 102 14.33 6.39 -23.91
C TYR A 102 14.87 7.78 -24.23
N TRP A 103 15.27 8.57 -23.23
CA TRP A 103 15.81 9.92 -23.45
C TRP A 103 17.14 9.92 -24.20
N GLU A 104 17.93 8.85 -24.07
CA GLU A 104 19.18 8.64 -24.80
C GLU A 104 18.96 8.03 -26.19
N GLY A 105 17.72 7.76 -26.58
CA GLY A 105 17.38 7.19 -27.89
C GLY A 105 17.78 5.71 -28.07
N LYS A 106 18.07 5.00 -26.98
CA LYS A 106 18.43 3.57 -27.00
C LYS A 106 17.23 2.66 -27.23
N VAL A 107 16.04 3.11 -26.84
CA VAL A 107 14.76 2.40 -27.01
C VAL A 107 13.65 3.39 -27.34
N SER A 108 12.59 2.92 -28.00
CA SER A 108 11.35 3.68 -28.14
C SER A 108 10.53 3.66 -26.85
N PHE A 109 9.61 4.61 -26.68
CA PHE A 109 8.75 4.66 -25.49
C PHE A 109 7.87 3.41 -25.33
N LYS A 110 7.49 2.76 -26.44
CA LYS A 110 6.66 1.55 -26.45
C LYS A 110 7.39 0.31 -25.92
N GLU A 111 8.72 0.33 -25.94
CA GLU A 111 9.56 -0.75 -25.41
C GLU A 111 9.74 -0.66 -23.89
N LEU A 112 9.33 0.45 -23.27
CA LEU A 112 9.30 0.56 -21.82
C LEU A 112 8.18 -0.29 -21.22
N PHE A 113 8.38 -0.71 -19.98
CA PHE A 113 7.45 -1.54 -19.24
C PHE A 113 6.06 -0.90 -19.13
N SER A 114 5.02 -1.61 -19.59
CA SER A 114 3.64 -1.14 -19.51
C SER A 114 2.92 -1.74 -18.30
N PRO A 115 2.75 -0.98 -17.19
CA PRO A 115 2.18 -1.51 -15.95
C PRO A 115 0.68 -1.82 -16.05
N LYS A 116 0.26 -2.88 -15.35
CA LYS A 116 -1.15 -3.22 -15.13
C LYS A 116 -1.80 -2.31 -14.08
N SER A 117 -3.10 -2.48 -13.81
CA SER A 117 -3.72 -1.83 -12.65
C SER A 117 -3.17 -2.41 -11.34
N MET A 118 -3.29 -1.68 -10.22
CA MET A 118 -2.93 -2.24 -8.91
C MET A 118 -3.76 -3.49 -8.62
N TYR A 119 -5.04 -3.49 -8.99
CA TYR A 119 -5.93 -4.62 -8.84
C TYR A 119 -5.44 -5.86 -9.60
N ASP A 120 -5.12 -5.71 -10.88
CA ASP A 120 -4.64 -6.82 -11.72
C ASP A 120 -3.30 -7.35 -11.23
N SER A 121 -2.42 -6.46 -10.74
CA SER A 121 -1.13 -6.82 -10.13
C SER A 121 -1.32 -7.72 -8.91
N HIS A 122 -2.27 -7.39 -8.03
CA HIS A 122 -2.61 -8.20 -6.87
C HIS A 122 -3.18 -9.57 -7.27
N VAL A 123 -4.10 -9.59 -8.23
CA VAL A 123 -4.69 -10.85 -8.74
C VAL A 123 -3.62 -11.76 -9.33
N GLU A 124 -2.71 -11.20 -10.14
CA GLU A 124 -1.61 -11.97 -10.72
C GLU A 124 -0.69 -12.55 -9.65
N PHE A 125 -0.24 -11.70 -8.71
CA PHE A 125 0.67 -12.13 -7.65
C PHE A 125 0.05 -13.23 -6.79
N VAL A 126 -1.21 -13.08 -6.35
CA VAL A 126 -1.87 -14.09 -5.52
C VAL A 126 -2.07 -15.42 -6.27
N LYS A 127 -2.28 -15.38 -7.59
CA LYS A 127 -2.45 -16.60 -8.40
C LYS A 127 -1.13 -17.31 -8.70
N LYS A 128 -0.07 -16.55 -8.99
CA LYS A 128 1.19 -17.09 -9.51
C LYS A 128 2.30 -17.19 -8.46
N GLY A 129 2.18 -16.48 -7.35
CA GLY A 129 3.25 -16.31 -6.35
C GLY A 129 4.34 -15.32 -6.77
N SER A 130 4.25 -14.75 -7.99
CA SER A 130 5.16 -13.75 -8.53
C SER A 130 4.43 -12.84 -9.51
N SER A 131 4.98 -11.65 -9.80
CA SER A 131 4.47 -10.76 -10.83
C SER A 131 5.56 -9.83 -11.35
N GLU A 132 5.54 -9.58 -12.66
CA GLU A 132 6.38 -8.60 -13.34
C GLU A 132 6.02 -7.15 -12.96
N GLU A 133 4.99 -6.93 -12.15
CA GLU A 133 4.57 -5.60 -11.71
C GLU A 133 5.43 -5.03 -10.58
N PHE A 134 6.25 -5.87 -9.93
CA PHE A 134 7.12 -5.46 -8.83
C PHE A 134 8.57 -5.31 -9.27
N LEU A 135 9.31 -4.50 -8.52
CA LEU A 135 10.75 -4.28 -8.68
C LEU A 135 11.53 -5.59 -8.45
N SER A 136 12.77 -5.64 -8.94
CA SER A 136 13.78 -6.59 -8.48
C SER A 136 14.70 -5.99 -7.42
N TRP A 137 15.46 -6.84 -6.73
CA TRP A 137 16.50 -6.38 -5.81
C TRP A 137 17.60 -5.59 -6.52
N GLU A 138 17.96 -5.96 -7.75
CA GLU A 138 18.94 -5.22 -8.58
C GLU A 138 18.44 -3.81 -8.92
N GLU A 139 17.17 -3.67 -9.31
CA GLU A 139 16.57 -2.35 -9.60
C GLU A 139 16.54 -1.46 -8.34
N LEU A 140 16.19 -2.04 -7.18
CA LEU A 140 16.25 -1.33 -5.90
C LEU A 140 17.67 -0.87 -5.56
N ASP A 141 18.68 -1.72 -5.76
CA ASP A 141 20.09 -1.39 -5.54
C ASP A 141 20.55 -0.21 -6.42
N MET A 142 20.16 -0.22 -7.69
CA MET A 142 20.47 0.86 -8.64
C MET A 142 19.82 2.20 -8.28
N MET A 143 18.72 2.21 -7.52
CA MET A 143 17.97 3.43 -7.17
C MET A 143 18.54 4.21 -5.97
N ARG A 144 19.58 3.70 -5.29
CA ARG A 144 20.11 4.20 -4.01
C ARG A 144 20.56 5.65 -3.98
N ASP A 145 20.95 6.20 -5.13
CA ASP A 145 21.35 7.61 -5.21
C ASP A 145 20.17 8.56 -5.00
N ILE A 146 18.93 8.07 -5.15
CA ILE A 146 17.70 8.85 -5.01
C ILE A 146 16.76 8.28 -3.93
N PHE A 147 16.68 6.95 -3.82
CA PHE A 147 15.76 6.27 -2.93
C PHE A 147 16.46 5.77 -1.67
N SER A 148 15.80 6.02 -0.53
CA SER A 148 16.02 5.30 0.72
C SER A 148 14.92 4.24 0.92
N PHE A 149 15.15 3.26 1.78
CA PHE A 149 14.29 2.07 1.88
C PHE A 149 13.67 1.90 3.26
N GLY A 150 12.39 1.55 3.28
CA GLY A 150 11.60 1.22 4.45
C GLY A 150 10.81 -0.08 4.21
N ALA A 151 10.17 -0.61 5.25
CA ALA A 151 9.37 -1.83 5.15
C ALA A 151 7.86 -1.52 4.99
N HIS A 152 7.15 -2.36 4.24
CA HIS A 152 5.70 -2.31 4.07
C HIS A 152 5.04 -3.67 4.36
N GLY A 153 5.67 -4.45 5.25
CA GLY A 153 5.28 -5.82 5.53
C GLY A 153 5.79 -6.78 4.45
N LYS A 154 5.56 -8.07 4.64
CA LYS A 154 6.13 -9.08 3.74
C LYS A 154 5.30 -9.27 2.48
N TYR A 155 3.99 -9.49 2.61
CA TYR A 155 3.14 -9.88 1.48
C TYR A 155 1.97 -8.95 1.18
N HIS A 156 1.68 -7.99 2.06
CA HIS A 156 0.59 -7.01 1.89
C HIS A 156 -0.76 -7.71 1.60
N PHE A 157 -1.06 -8.77 2.33
CA PHE A 157 -2.30 -9.52 2.18
C PHE A 157 -3.42 -9.01 3.09
N SER A 158 -4.66 -9.27 2.68
CA SER A 158 -5.87 -8.95 3.44
C SER A 158 -6.74 -10.20 3.57
N PHE A 159 -6.93 -10.70 4.79
CA PHE A 159 -7.64 -11.94 5.08
C PHE A 159 -8.99 -11.68 5.75
N PRO A 160 -9.94 -12.63 5.69
CA PRO A 160 -11.16 -12.55 6.49
C PRO A 160 -10.84 -12.38 7.97
N VAL A 161 -11.59 -11.49 8.63
CA VAL A 161 -11.45 -11.21 10.08
C VAL A 161 -12.80 -11.22 10.81
N SER A 162 -13.87 -11.59 10.10
CA SER A 162 -15.22 -11.71 10.64
C SER A 162 -15.85 -13.00 10.12
N ALA A 163 -16.70 -13.60 10.95
CA ALA A 163 -17.57 -14.69 10.52
C ALA A 163 -18.80 -14.17 9.74
N GLU A 164 -19.06 -12.86 9.77
CA GLU A 164 -20.18 -12.24 9.06
C GLU A 164 -19.99 -12.33 7.54
N ILE A 165 -21.03 -12.83 6.87
CA ILE A 165 -21.11 -12.88 5.41
C ILE A 165 -21.72 -11.56 4.92
N GLU A 166 -20.92 -10.74 4.24
CA GLU A 166 -21.34 -9.46 3.66
C GLU A 166 -22.23 -9.68 2.43
N ASP A 167 -21.82 -10.57 1.53
CA ASP A 167 -22.51 -10.91 0.28
C ASP A 167 -22.04 -12.29 -0.21
N PHE A 168 -22.53 -12.75 -1.36
CA PHE A 168 -22.06 -13.94 -2.06
C PHE A 168 -21.55 -13.56 -3.45
N TYR A 169 -20.48 -14.22 -3.89
CA TYR A 169 -19.92 -14.03 -5.22
C TYR A 169 -20.97 -14.40 -6.29
N ASP A 170 -21.24 -13.49 -7.22
CA ASP A 170 -22.26 -13.63 -8.26
C ASP A 170 -21.71 -13.56 -9.70
N GLY A 171 -20.40 -13.64 -9.84
CA GLY A 171 -19.70 -13.54 -11.12
C GLY A 171 -19.23 -12.12 -11.44
N ARG A 172 -19.88 -11.09 -10.85
CA ARG A 172 -19.58 -9.68 -11.15
C ARG A 172 -18.92 -8.95 -9.99
N ASN A 173 -19.21 -9.33 -8.75
CA ASN A 173 -18.66 -8.73 -7.53
C ASN A 173 -17.36 -9.42 -7.04
N PHE A 174 -16.48 -9.82 -7.96
CA PHE A 174 -15.22 -10.49 -7.60
C PHE A 174 -14.33 -9.57 -6.73
N ARG A 175 -13.70 -10.15 -5.71
CA ARG A 175 -12.70 -9.48 -4.87
C ARG A 175 -11.45 -10.34 -4.85
N TRP A 176 -10.29 -9.78 -5.18
CA TRP A 176 -9.02 -10.53 -5.23
C TRP A 176 -8.70 -11.26 -3.91
N THR A 177 -9.14 -10.73 -2.76
CA THR A 177 -8.97 -11.35 -1.44
C THR A 177 -9.67 -12.71 -1.31
N MET A 178 -10.67 -13.00 -2.15
CA MET A 178 -11.31 -14.32 -2.22
C MET A 178 -10.29 -15.42 -2.53
N LEU A 179 -9.28 -15.11 -3.35
CA LEU A 179 -8.25 -16.06 -3.74
C LEU A 179 -7.39 -16.52 -2.55
N LEU A 180 -7.37 -15.75 -1.46
CA LEU A 180 -6.60 -16.08 -0.24
C LEU A 180 -7.29 -17.13 0.65
N TYR A 181 -8.58 -17.39 0.44
CA TYR A 181 -9.33 -18.42 1.18
C TYR A 181 -10.14 -19.36 0.28
N SER A 182 -10.13 -19.13 -1.03
CA SER A 182 -10.70 -20.00 -2.06
C SER A 182 -9.93 -19.81 -3.37
N ARG A 183 -9.00 -20.72 -3.68
CA ARG A 183 -8.13 -20.65 -4.88
C ARG A 183 -8.94 -20.50 -6.17
N GLU A 184 -10.10 -21.14 -6.23
CA GLU A 184 -11.06 -21.06 -7.35
C GLU A 184 -12.40 -20.53 -6.83
N PRO A 185 -12.68 -19.22 -6.98
CA PRO A 185 -13.96 -18.64 -6.62
C PRO A 185 -15.11 -19.22 -7.45
N PHE A 186 -16.28 -19.40 -6.85
CA PHE A 186 -17.46 -19.98 -7.47
C PHE A 186 -18.71 -19.17 -7.12
N ILE A 187 -19.74 -19.20 -7.99
CA ILE A 187 -21.00 -18.51 -7.72
C ILE A 187 -21.61 -19.07 -6.42
N GLY A 188 -21.85 -18.18 -5.47
CA GLY A 188 -22.27 -18.53 -4.11
C GLY A 188 -21.15 -18.52 -3.07
N LEU A 189 -19.87 -18.29 -3.45
CA LEU A 189 -18.79 -18.17 -2.47
C LEU A 189 -19.08 -17.01 -1.50
N PRO A 190 -19.10 -17.24 -0.17
CA PRO A 190 -19.28 -16.17 0.79
C PRO A 190 -18.18 -15.12 0.73
N ILE A 191 -18.60 -13.86 0.79
CA ILE A 191 -17.74 -12.69 0.83
C ILE A 191 -17.67 -12.21 2.28
N PHE A 192 -16.49 -12.27 2.86
CA PHE A 192 -16.24 -11.83 4.24
C PHE A 192 -15.59 -10.46 4.28
N LYS A 193 -15.81 -9.75 5.38
CA LYS A 193 -15.02 -8.56 5.72
C LYS A 193 -13.56 -8.95 5.90
N THR A 194 -12.66 -8.26 5.19
CA THR A 194 -11.22 -8.50 5.27
C THR A 194 -10.48 -7.32 5.89
N LYS A 195 -9.32 -7.60 6.48
CA LYS A 195 -8.33 -6.61 6.91
C LYS A 195 -6.92 -7.13 6.63
N SER A 196 -5.95 -6.22 6.66
CA SER A 196 -4.52 -6.54 6.64
C SER A 196 -4.20 -7.73 7.54
N GLU A 197 -3.30 -8.63 7.12
CA GLU A 197 -2.83 -9.70 7.99
C GLU A 197 -2.16 -9.18 9.27
N LEU A 198 -1.63 -7.96 9.26
CA LEU A 198 -1.11 -7.29 10.45
C LEU A 198 -2.22 -6.84 11.43
N SER A 199 -3.48 -7.08 11.08
CA SER A 199 -4.66 -6.73 11.87
C SER A 199 -5.30 -7.96 12.52
N GLY A 200 -4.77 -8.37 13.67
CA GLY A 200 -5.40 -9.36 14.55
C GLY A 200 -5.52 -10.77 13.96
N ARG A 201 -6.53 -11.51 14.44
CA ARG A 201 -6.75 -12.93 14.16
C ARG A 201 -7.43 -13.14 12.79
N LYS A 202 -6.89 -14.06 11.99
CA LYS A 202 -7.54 -14.50 10.74
C LYS A 202 -8.79 -15.33 11.04
N PHE A 203 -9.81 -15.20 10.20
CA PHE A 203 -10.97 -16.09 10.17
C PHE A 203 -10.83 -17.07 9.00
N PHE A 204 -11.03 -18.36 9.29
CA PHE A 204 -10.97 -19.44 8.31
C PHE A 204 -12.39 -19.98 8.10
N PRO A 205 -13.00 -19.77 6.92
CA PRO A 205 -14.34 -20.28 6.63
C PRO A 205 -14.43 -21.80 6.76
N ASN A 206 -15.58 -22.31 7.21
CA ASN A 206 -15.84 -23.73 7.36
C ASN A 206 -15.87 -24.40 5.96
N PRO A 207 -15.02 -25.41 5.69
CA PRO A 207 -15.02 -26.12 4.40
C PRO A 207 -16.38 -26.73 4.01
N GLU A 208 -17.15 -27.24 4.97
CA GLU A 208 -18.48 -27.81 4.71
C GLU A 208 -19.49 -26.73 4.29
N LEU A 209 -19.39 -25.53 4.89
CA LEU A 209 -20.19 -24.37 4.48
C LEU A 209 -19.84 -23.97 3.05
N LEU A 210 -18.55 -23.92 2.72
CA LEU A 210 -18.11 -23.58 1.36
C LEU A 210 -18.61 -24.60 0.33
N SER A 211 -18.55 -25.91 0.64
CA SER A 211 -19.11 -26.96 -0.23
C SER A 211 -20.61 -26.78 -0.40
N PHE A 212 -21.35 -26.58 0.69
CA PHE A 212 -22.79 -26.34 0.63
C PHE A 212 -23.14 -25.14 -0.27
N CYS A 213 -22.42 -24.02 -0.11
CA CYS A 213 -22.64 -22.84 -0.96
C CYS A 213 -22.36 -23.13 -2.44
N ARG A 214 -21.35 -23.95 -2.74
CA ARG A 214 -20.99 -24.36 -4.10
C ARG A 214 -22.10 -25.19 -4.76
N ASP A 215 -22.71 -26.09 -4.00
CA ASP A 215 -23.70 -27.03 -4.52
C ASP A 215 -25.15 -26.49 -4.46
N PHE A 216 -25.38 -25.43 -3.69
CA PHE A 216 -26.70 -24.79 -3.58
C PHE A 216 -27.27 -24.38 -4.94
N LYS A 217 -28.57 -24.52 -5.17
CA LYS A 217 -29.19 -24.17 -6.46
C LYS A 217 -29.33 -22.65 -6.62
N LYS A 218 -28.81 -22.07 -7.70
CA LYS A 218 -28.84 -20.61 -7.94
C LYS A 218 -30.00 -20.17 -8.82
N GLU A 219 -31.20 -20.16 -8.25
CA GLU A 219 -32.43 -19.72 -8.93
C GLU A 219 -33.15 -18.59 -8.18
N GLY A 220 -33.73 -17.65 -8.94
CA GLY A 220 -34.49 -16.53 -8.40
C GLY A 220 -33.67 -15.72 -7.38
N ASN A 221 -34.24 -15.48 -6.19
CA ASN A 221 -33.58 -14.79 -5.09
C ASN A 221 -32.61 -15.69 -4.31
N TRP A 222 -31.69 -16.34 -5.04
CA TRP A 222 -30.84 -17.39 -4.49
C TRP A 222 -29.91 -16.91 -3.38
N LYS A 223 -29.46 -15.64 -3.37
CA LYS A 223 -28.59 -15.09 -2.32
C LYS A 223 -29.28 -15.08 -0.96
N GLU A 224 -30.53 -14.62 -0.92
CA GLU A 224 -31.34 -14.57 0.30
C GLU A 224 -31.68 -15.98 0.79
N ASN A 225 -32.07 -16.87 -0.14
CA ASN A 225 -32.38 -18.25 0.18
C ASN A 225 -31.13 -19.00 0.71
N LEU A 226 -29.97 -18.78 0.08
CA LEU A 226 -28.71 -19.34 0.54
C LEU A 226 -28.35 -18.85 1.95
N ARG A 227 -28.50 -17.55 2.22
CA ARG A 227 -28.25 -16.99 3.57
C ARG A 227 -29.11 -17.68 4.63
N LYS A 228 -30.42 -17.80 4.41
CA LYS A 228 -31.36 -18.46 5.33
C LYS A 228 -30.99 -19.93 5.57
N GLU A 229 -30.65 -20.65 4.51
CA GLU A 229 -30.26 -22.07 4.64
C GLU A 229 -28.92 -22.25 5.35
N ILE A 230 -27.96 -21.34 5.16
CA ILE A 230 -26.71 -21.33 5.94
C ILE A 230 -27.01 -21.12 7.42
N GLU A 231 -27.82 -20.11 7.77
CA GLU A 231 -28.19 -19.78 9.15
C GLU A 231 -28.96 -20.92 9.83
N ARG A 232 -29.80 -21.65 9.08
CA ARG A 232 -30.53 -22.82 9.57
C ARG A 232 -29.62 -24.03 9.83
N ARG A 233 -28.64 -24.26 8.95
CA ARG A 233 -27.86 -25.51 8.92
C ARG A 233 -26.54 -25.42 9.70
N PHE A 234 -25.90 -24.26 9.74
CA PHE A 234 -24.56 -24.10 10.30
C PHE A 234 -24.60 -23.27 11.58
N LYS A 235 -24.19 -23.87 12.71
CA LYS A 235 -24.03 -23.15 13.98
C LYS A 235 -22.75 -22.30 14.04
N ALA A 236 -21.75 -22.64 13.22
CA ALA A 236 -20.49 -21.92 13.13
C ALA A 236 -20.02 -21.86 11.67
N PHE A 237 -19.72 -20.65 11.18
CA PHE A 237 -19.36 -20.43 9.78
C PHE A 237 -17.88 -20.63 9.50
N GLY A 238 -17.07 -20.90 10.53
CA GLY A 238 -15.64 -21.06 10.44
C GLY A 238 -14.97 -21.00 11.81
N LYS A 239 -13.64 -20.83 11.82
CA LYS A 239 -12.83 -20.77 13.03
C LYS A 239 -11.87 -19.58 12.96
N PHE A 240 -11.67 -18.92 14.09
CA PHE A 240 -10.64 -17.90 14.20
C PHE A 240 -9.28 -18.54 14.53
N GLU A 241 -8.21 -18.02 13.93
CA GLU A 241 -6.82 -18.26 14.32
C GLU A 241 -6.67 -18.14 15.84
N LYS A 242 -5.80 -18.94 16.49
CA LYS A 242 -5.55 -18.77 17.93
C LYS A 242 -4.80 -17.45 18.16
N GLU A 243 -5.07 -16.77 19.28
CA GLU A 243 -4.44 -15.48 19.62
C GLU A 243 -2.90 -15.57 19.56
N GLU A 244 -2.32 -16.58 20.22
CA GLU A 244 -0.87 -16.84 20.23
C GLU A 244 -0.29 -17.02 18.82
N THR A 245 -1.01 -17.72 17.94
CA THR A 245 -0.60 -17.92 16.54
C THR A 245 -0.65 -16.61 15.76
N ALA A 246 -1.69 -15.80 15.97
CA ALA A 246 -1.83 -14.50 15.32
C ALA A 246 -0.69 -13.55 15.71
N ARG A 247 -0.34 -13.50 17.01
CA ARG A 247 0.77 -12.68 17.52
C ARG A 247 2.11 -13.05 16.89
N LYS A 248 2.47 -14.33 16.90
CA LYS A 248 3.70 -14.85 16.27
C LYS A 248 3.75 -14.56 14.78
N ARG A 249 2.62 -14.67 14.07
CA ARG A 249 2.54 -14.37 12.65
C ARG A 249 2.78 -12.89 12.37
N ILE A 250 2.16 -11.99 13.14
CA ILE A 250 2.34 -10.54 13.00
C ILE A 250 3.79 -10.14 13.27
N GLU A 251 4.39 -10.66 14.35
CA GLU A 251 5.80 -10.41 14.69
C GLU A 251 6.74 -10.86 13.57
N ARG A 252 6.54 -12.09 13.05
CA ARG A 252 7.33 -12.62 11.94
C ARG A 252 7.17 -11.81 10.67
N GLU A 253 5.94 -11.43 10.30
CA GLU A 253 5.71 -10.65 9.08
C GLU A 253 6.44 -9.31 9.12
N LEU A 254 6.45 -8.63 10.28
CA LEU A 254 7.16 -7.37 10.47
C LEU A 254 8.68 -7.57 10.50
N LEU A 255 9.17 -8.59 11.19
CA LEU A 255 10.61 -8.83 11.35
C LEU A 255 11.26 -9.38 10.08
N ASP A 256 10.63 -10.35 9.43
CA ASP A 256 11.14 -10.96 8.21
C ASP A 256 11.24 -9.93 7.08
N SER A 257 10.26 -9.02 6.97
CA SER A 257 10.28 -7.95 5.97
C SER A 257 11.50 -7.04 6.14
N LYS A 258 11.79 -6.63 7.38
CA LYS A 258 13.01 -5.88 7.70
C LYS A 258 14.26 -6.67 7.33
N ARG A 259 14.39 -7.89 7.86
CA ARG A 259 15.58 -8.73 7.64
C ARG A 259 15.89 -8.93 6.17
N GLU A 260 14.88 -9.30 5.38
CA GLU A 260 15.03 -9.55 3.95
C GLU A 260 15.52 -8.31 3.19
N ILE A 261 14.97 -7.14 3.49
CA ILE A 261 15.43 -5.88 2.87
C ILE A 261 16.86 -5.55 3.32
N GLU A 262 17.18 -5.67 4.61
CA GLU A 262 18.53 -5.38 5.13
C GLU A 262 19.59 -6.33 4.56
N GLU A 263 19.27 -7.62 4.42
CA GLU A 263 20.15 -8.65 3.86
C GLU A 263 20.38 -8.43 2.36
N LYS A 264 19.31 -8.19 1.58
CA LYS A 264 19.40 -8.02 0.13
C LYS A 264 20.04 -6.70 -0.28
N LEU A 265 19.83 -5.64 0.52
CA LEU A 265 20.28 -4.30 0.19
C LEU A 265 21.43 -3.78 1.07
N GLY A 266 21.90 -4.50 2.09
CA GLY A 266 23.01 -4.05 2.93
C GLY A 266 22.78 -2.68 3.61
N VAL A 267 21.52 -2.34 3.90
CA VAL A 267 21.12 -1.07 4.53
C VAL A 267 20.48 -1.32 5.89
N ARG A 268 20.43 -0.28 6.72
CA ARG A 268 19.56 -0.28 7.90
C ARG A 268 18.15 0.16 7.51
N VAL A 269 17.15 -0.66 7.83
CA VAL A 269 15.73 -0.36 7.64
C VAL A 269 15.13 0.05 8.99
N ASN A 270 14.84 1.34 9.16
CA ASN A 270 14.34 1.90 10.42
C ASN A 270 12.92 2.49 10.32
N SER A 271 12.33 2.49 9.13
CA SER A 271 11.02 3.04 8.86
C SER A 271 10.07 1.96 8.37
N PHE A 272 8.79 2.08 8.73
CA PHE A 272 7.73 1.17 8.30
C PHE A 272 6.44 1.93 7.98
N ALA A 273 5.73 1.52 6.95
CA ALA A 273 4.39 2.02 6.63
C ALA A 273 3.35 0.91 6.71
N TRP A 274 2.16 1.19 7.26
CA TRP A 274 1.09 0.18 7.37
C TRP A 274 0.41 -0.13 6.03
N PRO A 275 0.39 -1.39 5.57
CA PRO A 275 -0.51 -1.86 4.51
C PRO A 275 -1.94 -1.43 4.76
N PHE A 276 -2.57 -0.81 3.75
CA PHE A 276 -3.93 -0.29 3.81
C PHE A 276 -4.21 0.74 4.94
N GLY A 277 -3.18 1.17 5.68
CA GLY A 277 -3.33 1.95 6.91
C GLY A 277 -4.01 1.22 8.06
N GLN A 278 -4.04 -0.11 8.05
CA GLN A 278 -4.77 -0.94 9.03
C GLN A 278 -3.82 -1.61 10.02
N TYR A 279 -4.10 -1.47 11.31
CA TYR A 279 -3.32 -2.06 12.40
C TYR A 279 -4.17 -2.21 13.67
N THR A 280 -3.58 -2.84 14.69
CA THR A 280 -4.12 -2.97 16.06
C THR A 280 -3.14 -2.36 17.06
N GLU A 281 -3.56 -2.14 18.31
CA GLU A 281 -2.63 -1.68 19.35
C GLU A 281 -1.46 -2.65 19.54
N PHE A 282 -1.72 -3.97 19.51
CA PHE A 282 -0.68 -4.98 19.58
C PHE A 282 0.33 -4.86 18.41
N SER A 283 -0.15 -4.87 17.16
CA SER A 283 0.75 -4.79 16.01
C SER A 283 1.50 -3.45 15.95
N LYS A 284 0.88 -2.36 16.41
CA LYS A 284 1.54 -1.05 16.54
C LYS A 284 2.70 -1.08 17.52
N GLU A 285 2.52 -1.68 18.70
CA GLU A 285 3.61 -1.80 19.69
C GLU A 285 4.73 -2.71 19.19
N VAL A 286 4.40 -3.82 18.51
CA VAL A 286 5.41 -4.69 17.87
C VAL A 286 6.20 -3.92 16.80
N ALA A 287 5.53 -3.21 15.90
CA ALA A 287 6.20 -2.42 14.87
C ALA A 287 7.09 -1.32 15.49
N ALA A 288 6.63 -0.65 16.55
CA ALA A 288 7.41 0.36 17.25
C ALA A 288 8.63 -0.20 18.00
N GLY A 289 8.63 -1.50 18.32
CA GLY A 289 9.80 -2.21 18.84
C GLY A 289 10.83 -2.60 17.78
N ILE A 290 10.43 -2.62 16.50
CA ILE A 290 11.28 -3.02 15.36
C ILE A 290 11.79 -1.81 14.57
N TYR A 291 10.96 -0.78 14.43
CA TYR A 291 11.18 0.39 13.57
C TYR A 291 11.16 1.69 14.39
N ASP A 292 12.08 2.59 14.07
CA ASP A 292 12.21 3.91 14.71
C ASP A 292 11.05 4.85 14.30
N TYR A 293 10.51 4.68 13.09
CA TYR A 293 9.44 5.52 12.52
C TYR A 293 8.35 4.69 11.85
N VAL A 294 7.12 4.76 12.37
CA VAL A 294 5.97 4.01 11.87
C VAL A 294 4.94 4.95 11.27
N PHE A 295 4.60 4.76 10.00
CA PHE A 295 3.75 5.65 9.21
C PHE A 295 2.37 5.05 8.93
N THR A 296 1.35 5.91 8.97
CA THR A 296 -0.03 5.59 8.64
C THR A 296 -0.52 6.36 7.42
N ILE A 297 -1.80 6.18 7.08
CA ILE A 297 -2.51 7.00 6.09
C ILE A 297 -3.31 8.14 6.74
N LYS A 298 -3.16 8.37 8.06
CA LYS A 298 -3.83 9.50 8.73
C LYS A 298 -3.26 10.79 8.17
N LYS A 299 -4.11 11.58 7.51
CA LYS A 299 -3.71 12.88 6.93
C LYS A 299 -3.31 13.86 8.03
N GLY A 300 -2.11 14.42 7.92
CA GLY A 300 -1.57 15.32 8.92
C GLY A 300 -0.22 15.89 8.53
N VAL A 301 0.39 16.59 9.48
CA VAL A 301 1.75 17.13 9.39
C VAL A 301 2.58 16.55 10.52
N ILE A 302 3.88 16.39 10.28
CA ILE A 302 4.84 15.95 11.28
C ILE A 302 5.39 17.17 12.01
N THR A 303 5.46 17.07 13.33
CA THR A 303 6.03 18.08 14.23
C THR A 303 6.98 17.39 15.20
N PRO A 304 7.83 18.14 15.93
CA PRO A 304 8.68 17.55 16.98
C PRO A 304 7.93 16.80 18.09
N LYS A 305 6.61 17.04 18.23
CA LYS A 305 5.74 16.37 19.21
C LYS A 305 4.94 15.20 18.62
N SER A 306 5.11 14.89 17.33
CA SER A 306 4.40 13.80 16.69
C SER A 306 4.85 12.46 17.26
N ASP A 307 3.88 11.57 17.52
CA ASP A 307 4.17 10.21 17.96
C ASP A 307 4.85 9.43 16.82
N ARG A 308 6.04 8.91 17.09
CA ARG A 308 6.84 8.14 16.12
C ARG A 308 6.22 6.79 15.79
N LYS A 309 5.34 6.27 16.65
CA LYS A 309 4.60 5.03 16.42
C LYS A 309 3.43 5.20 15.46
N GLU A 310 3.06 6.45 15.15
CA GLU A 310 1.89 6.74 14.34
C GLU A 310 2.00 8.04 13.51
N LEU A 311 3.03 8.09 12.67
CA LEU A 311 3.32 9.27 11.86
C LEU A 311 2.30 9.44 10.72
N PRO A 312 1.78 10.66 10.51
CA PRO A 312 0.83 10.94 9.45
C PRO A 312 1.48 11.00 8.07
N ARG A 313 0.75 10.59 7.04
CA ARG A 313 1.10 10.82 5.63
C ARG A 313 -0.07 11.37 4.84
N VAL A 314 0.22 12.09 3.76
CA VAL A 314 -0.76 12.73 2.89
C VAL A 314 -0.69 12.09 1.51
N SER A 315 -1.75 11.40 1.10
CA SER A 315 -1.82 10.88 -0.28
C SER A 315 -1.72 12.05 -1.26
N LEU A 316 -0.82 11.93 -2.23
CA LEU A 316 -0.56 12.96 -3.23
C LEU A 316 -1.81 13.29 -4.04
N GLY A 317 -2.63 12.28 -4.33
CA GLY A 317 -3.80 12.38 -5.18
C GLY A 317 -3.53 11.85 -6.58
N LYS A 318 -4.59 11.52 -7.31
CA LYS A 318 -4.53 10.86 -8.62
C LYS A 318 -4.55 11.83 -9.80
N ASP A 319 -4.82 13.10 -9.51
CA ASP A 319 -4.96 14.18 -10.48
C ASP A 319 -4.43 15.50 -9.91
N ILE A 320 -4.15 16.45 -10.81
CA ILE A 320 -3.51 17.71 -10.44
C ILE A 320 -4.39 18.59 -9.54
N PHE A 321 -5.72 18.54 -9.65
CA PHE A 321 -6.61 19.34 -8.81
C PHE A 321 -6.61 18.82 -7.38
N THR A 322 -6.61 17.49 -7.20
CA THR A 322 -6.42 16.87 -5.89
C THR A 322 -5.07 17.28 -5.30
N VAL A 323 -3.98 17.24 -6.08
CA VAL A 323 -2.64 17.68 -5.63
C VAL A 323 -2.68 19.13 -5.17
N ILE A 324 -3.25 20.05 -5.96
CA ILE A 324 -3.37 21.47 -5.58
C ILE A 324 -4.16 21.62 -4.29
N GLY A 325 -5.29 20.92 -4.14
CA GLY A 325 -6.09 20.94 -2.92
C GLY A 325 -5.31 20.46 -1.68
N ARG A 326 -4.48 19.41 -1.83
CA ARG A 326 -3.56 18.96 -0.78
C ARG A 326 -2.52 20.02 -0.46
N LEU A 327 -1.91 20.62 -1.47
CA LEU A 327 -0.95 21.69 -1.25
C LEU A 327 -1.61 22.86 -0.55
N ILE A 328 -2.79 23.35 -0.93
CA ILE A 328 -3.46 24.44 -0.21
C ILE A 328 -3.68 24.06 1.28
N SER A 329 -4.16 22.83 1.52
CA SER A 329 -4.48 22.34 2.86
C SER A 329 -3.26 22.19 3.76
N PHE A 330 -2.12 21.76 3.23
CA PHE A 330 -0.93 21.44 4.02
C PHE A 330 0.24 22.42 3.80
N SER A 331 0.10 23.35 2.85
CA SER A 331 1.07 24.41 2.55
C SER A 331 0.84 25.69 3.35
N THR A 332 -0.22 25.80 4.16
CA THR A 332 -0.44 27.00 4.99
C THR A 332 -0.97 26.63 6.37
N ASN A 333 -0.65 27.45 7.38
CA ASN A 333 -1.24 27.28 8.70
C ASN A 333 -2.76 27.44 8.65
N VAL A 334 -3.26 28.36 7.82
CA VAL A 334 -4.69 28.63 7.61
C VAL A 334 -5.38 27.43 6.97
N GLY A 335 -4.86 26.93 5.85
CA GLY A 335 -5.42 25.76 5.15
C GLY A 335 -5.51 24.53 6.05
N PHE A 336 -4.49 24.31 6.90
CA PHE A 336 -4.49 23.17 7.82
C PHE A 336 -5.49 23.34 8.97
N SER A 337 -5.64 24.55 9.50
CA SER A 337 -6.65 24.88 10.52
C SER A 337 -8.07 24.73 9.98
N VAL A 338 -8.32 25.22 8.76
CA VAL A 338 -9.59 25.07 8.06
C VAL A 338 -9.89 23.59 7.81
N TYR A 339 -8.92 22.81 7.32
CA TYR A 339 -9.06 21.36 7.16
C TYR A 339 -9.44 20.66 8.49
N LYS A 340 -8.81 21.04 9.60
CA LYS A 340 -9.15 20.50 10.93
C LYS A 340 -10.59 20.83 11.34
N LEU A 341 -11.05 22.06 11.10
CA LEU A 341 -12.43 22.48 11.41
C LEU A 341 -13.46 21.68 10.59
N PHE A 342 -13.24 21.56 9.27
CA PHE A 342 -14.11 20.75 8.41
C PHE A 342 -14.15 19.27 8.83
N LYS A 343 -13.02 18.70 9.26
CA LYS A 343 -12.98 17.31 9.72
C LYS A 343 -13.73 17.12 11.04
N LYS A 344 -13.67 18.09 11.97
CA LYS A 344 -14.45 18.05 13.22
C LYS A 344 -15.95 18.18 12.97
N GLY A 345 -16.38 19.00 12.01
CA GLY A 345 -17.79 19.17 11.66
C GLY A 345 -18.44 18.00 10.90
N LYS A 346 -17.67 16.99 10.47
CA LYS A 346 -18.18 15.74 9.89
C LYS A 346 -18.34 14.60 10.90
N VAL A 347 -18.08 14.88 12.18
CA VAL A 347 -18.33 13.97 13.30
C VAL A 347 -19.48 14.56 14.12
N LEU A 348 -20.68 14.59 13.52
CA LEU A 348 -21.96 14.81 14.18
C LEU A 348 -22.99 13.93 13.47
#